data_AF-A0A3D3E311-F1
#
_entry.id   AF-A0A3D3E311-F1
#
_cell.length_a   1.000
_cell.length_b   1.000
_cell.length_c   1.000
_cell.angle_alpha   90.00
_cell.angle_beta   90.00
_cell.angle_gamma   90.00
#
_symmetry.space_group_name_H-M   'P 1'
#
loop_
_entity.id
_entity.type
_entity.pdbx_description
1 polymer ?
#
loop_
_entity_poly.entity_id
_entity_poly.type
_entity_poly.pdbx_seq_one_letter_code
_entity_poly.pdbx_strand_id
1 'polypeptide(L)'
;MKFRSLLLAGAATLLAACSSNEPMPLEVASCVFADGSNQPAPEWVCGAPVSDIDLSAVGYADKSGAGANFMKQMAATAARVELAQTMKVEVQNMIKQYSETTGAGDSETVDQVNTSVTKQITKETLVGSRIFRQMPTPTGGIVVLVGLSPDTVNKLAEQALKTSMKNDQALWQKFQASKAQDELAADIANMNN
;
A
#
# COMPACT_ATOMS: atom_id res chain seq x y z
N MET A 1 -2.70 -58.42 65.49
CA MET A 1 -3.75 -58.91 64.56
C MET A 1 -3.48 -58.28 63.21
N LYS A 2 -2.81 -59.00 62.30
CA LYS A 2 -3.38 -59.74 61.14
C LYS A 2 -4.13 -58.81 60.16
N PHE A 3 -3.50 -58.53 59.01
CA PHE A 3 -4.04 -58.68 57.64
C PHE A 3 -2.82 -58.49 56.69
N ARG A 4 -2.27 -59.53 56.05
CA ARG A 4 -2.68 -60.08 54.72
C ARG A 4 -2.77 -58.97 53.68
N SER A 5 -2.13 -58.98 52.52
CA SER A 5 -1.42 -59.98 51.72
C SER A 5 -0.94 -59.27 50.43
N LEU A 6 -0.19 -60.00 49.59
CA LEU A 6 0.00 -59.79 48.14
C LEU A 6 0.90 -58.61 47.72
N LEU A 7 1.68 -58.67 46.64
CA LEU A 7 2.29 -59.69 45.78
C LEU A 7 2.92 -58.85 44.63
N LEU A 8 3.83 -59.47 43.89
CA LEU A 8 4.23 -59.15 42.51
C LEU A 8 5.21 -57.99 42.26
N ALA A 9 6.40 -58.44 41.85
CA ALA A 9 7.35 -57.76 40.98
C ALA A 9 6.68 -57.15 39.74
N GLY A 10 7.12 -55.95 39.36
CA GLY A 10 6.72 -55.27 38.14
C GLY A 10 7.90 -54.45 37.60
N ALA A 11 8.25 -54.72 36.35
CA ALA A 11 9.41 -54.23 35.62
C ALA A 11 9.51 -52.69 35.57
N ALA A 12 10.70 -52.16 35.82
CA ALA A 12 11.03 -50.76 35.57
C ALA A 12 11.32 -50.57 34.07
N THR A 13 10.30 -50.23 33.29
CA THR A 13 10.48 -49.65 31.96
C THR A 13 10.79 -48.16 32.13
N LEU A 14 12.07 -47.80 32.00
CA LEU A 14 12.51 -46.42 31.85
C LEU A 14 12.03 -45.92 30.48
N LEU A 15 10.82 -45.37 30.44
CA LEU A 15 10.35 -44.55 29.33
C LEU A 15 11.12 -43.23 29.38
N ALA A 16 12.20 -43.14 28.61
CA ALA A 16 12.80 -41.88 28.21
C ALA A 16 11.79 -41.16 27.30
N ALA A 17 10.85 -40.43 27.91
CA ALA A 17 10.03 -39.46 27.23
C ALA A 17 10.91 -38.24 26.94
N CYS A 18 11.58 -38.25 25.79
CA CYS A 18 12.14 -37.04 25.20
C CYS A 18 10.97 -36.08 24.95
N SER A 19 10.84 -35.09 25.84
CA SER A 19 10.02 -33.90 25.64
C SER A 19 10.68 -33.08 24.52
N SER A 20 10.38 -33.46 23.27
CA SER A 20 10.63 -32.62 22.11
C SER A 20 9.52 -31.57 22.07
N ASN A 21 9.69 -30.52 22.87
CA ASN A 21 8.88 -29.32 22.74
C ASN A 21 9.49 -28.52 21.58
N GLU A 22 9.24 -28.95 20.34
CA GLU A 22 9.43 -28.07 19.20
C GLU A 22 8.45 -26.91 19.36
N PRO A 23 8.92 -25.66 19.50
CA PRO A 23 8.03 -24.52 19.52
C PRO A 23 7.29 -24.51 18.17
N MET A 24 5.98 -24.75 18.22
CA MET A 24 5.11 -24.57 17.06
C MET A 24 5.42 -23.18 16.48
N PRO A 25 5.71 -23.06 15.17
CA PRO A 25 5.92 -21.77 14.55
C PRO A 25 4.73 -20.90 14.88
N LEU A 26 4.97 -19.81 15.62
CA LEU A 26 3.99 -18.75 15.77
C LEU A 26 3.63 -18.33 14.34
N GLU A 27 2.38 -18.54 13.91
CA GLU A 27 1.88 -17.93 12.68
C GLU A 27 2.00 -16.42 12.86
N VAL A 28 3.09 -15.86 12.34
CA VAL A 28 3.29 -14.42 12.29
C VAL A 28 2.25 -13.93 11.30
N ALA A 29 1.21 -13.25 11.79
CA ALA A 29 0.22 -12.64 10.92
C ALA A 29 0.94 -11.78 9.87
N SER A 30 0.64 -12.03 8.59
CA SER A 30 1.25 -11.32 7.45
C SER A 30 0.94 -9.82 7.45
N CYS A 31 -0.18 -9.45 8.08
CA CYS A 31 -0.60 -8.06 8.27
C CYS A 31 -1.20 -7.86 9.67
N VAL A 32 -0.87 -6.74 10.30
CA VAL A 32 -1.41 -6.31 11.61
C VAL A 32 -1.93 -4.89 11.54
N PHE A 33 -2.90 -4.55 12.38
CA PHE A 33 -3.42 -3.18 12.45
C PHE A 33 -2.33 -2.21 12.93
N ALA A 34 -2.16 -1.09 12.21
CA ALA A 34 -1.27 0.00 12.61
C ALA A 34 -1.89 0.91 13.70
N ASP A 35 -2.68 0.33 14.61
CA ASP A 35 -3.34 1.03 15.72
C ASP A 35 -2.69 0.73 17.09
N GLY A 36 -1.55 0.03 17.08
CA GLY A 36 -0.83 -0.38 18.28
C GLY A 36 -1.37 -1.63 18.98
N SER A 37 -2.47 -2.22 18.50
CA SER A 37 -3.04 -3.45 19.07
C SER A 37 -2.27 -4.73 18.70
N ASN A 38 -1.46 -4.68 17.65
CA ASN A 38 -0.76 -5.82 17.04
C ASN A 38 -1.69 -7.00 16.71
N GLN A 39 -2.98 -6.73 16.49
CA GLN A 39 -3.93 -7.76 16.09
C GLN A 39 -3.87 -8.02 14.58
N PRO A 40 -4.12 -9.26 14.13
CA PRO A 40 -4.18 -9.58 12.71
C PRO A 40 -5.18 -8.70 11.97
N ALA A 41 -4.77 -8.20 10.80
CA ALA A 41 -5.61 -7.39 9.93
C ALA A 41 -5.73 -8.02 8.54
N PRO A 42 -6.82 -7.76 7.80
CA PRO A 42 -6.90 -8.13 6.39
C PRO A 42 -5.78 -7.47 5.57
N GLU A 43 -5.22 -8.17 4.59
CA GLU A 43 -4.08 -7.69 3.78
C GLU A 43 -4.23 -6.28 3.19
N TRP A 44 -5.44 -5.91 2.76
CA TRP A 44 -5.69 -4.57 2.19
C TRP A 44 -5.42 -3.43 3.20
N VAL A 45 -5.48 -3.71 4.50
CA VAL A 45 -5.17 -2.77 5.59
C VAL A 45 -3.66 -2.44 5.64
N CYS A 46 -2.82 -3.35 5.15
CA CYS A 46 -1.39 -3.15 4.99
C CYS A 46 -1.00 -2.72 3.56
N GLY A 47 -1.96 -2.32 2.73
CA GLY A 47 -1.70 -1.81 1.38
C GLY A 47 -1.59 -2.88 0.29
N ALA A 48 -1.99 -4.13 0.57
CA ALA A 48 -2.06 -5.14 -0.48
C ALA A 48 -3.04 -4.69 -1.60
N PRO A 49 -2.72 -4.98 -2.88
CA PRO A 49 -3.57 -4.62 -4.00
C PRO A 49 -5.00 -5.15 -3.84
N VAL A 50 -5.96 -4.33 -4.21
CA VAL A 50 -7.38 -4.71 -4.26
C VAL A 50 -7.79 -4.77 -5.71
N SER A 51 -8.46 -5.86 -6.11
CA SER A 51 -8.99 -6.01 -7.47
C SER A 51 -9.83 -4.80 -7.86
N ASP A 52 -9.68 -4.35 -9.11
CA ASP A 52 -10.42 -3.23 -9.71
C ASP A 52 -10.09 -1.84 -9.11
N ILE A 53 -8.97 -1.71 -8.38
CA ILE A 53 -8.46 -0.43 -7.88
C ILE A 53 -6.97 -0.28 -8.23
N ASP A 54 -6.67 0.51 -9.26
CA ASP A 54 -5.30 0.72 -9.75
C ASP A 54 -4.43 1.47 -8.75
N LEU A 55 -5.01 2.46 -8.07
CA LEU A 55 -4.30 3.25 -7.08
C LEU A 55 -5.17 3.39 -5.83
N SER A 56 -4.67 2.86 -4.72
CA SER A 56 -5.35 2.88 -3.44
C SER A 56 -4.38 3.21 -2.31
N ALA A 57 -4.93 3.75 -1.22
CA ALA A 57 -4.18 4.03 -0.01
C ALA A 57 -5.07 3.83 1.21
N VAL A 58 -4.42 3.50 2.33
CA VAL A 58 -5.08 3.24 3.60
C VAL A 58 -4.85 4.42 4.53
N GLY A 59 -5.88 4.80 5.28
CA GLY A 59 -5.77 5.81 6.33
C GLY A 59 -6.47 5.36 7.60
N TYR A 60 -5.94 5.82 8.72
CA TYR A 60 -6.40 5.48 10.06
C TYR A 60 -6.93 6.73 10.77
N ALA A 61 -7.86 6.52 11.69
CA ALA A 61 -8.20 7.51 12.69
C ALA A 61 -8.42 6.82 14.02
N ASP A 62 -7.81 7.39 15.06
CA ASP A 62 -7.98 6.92 16.43
C ASP A 62 -9.41 7.13 16.92
N LYS A 63 -9.73 6.41 17.99
CA LYS A 63 -10.99 6.54 18.70
C LYS A 63 -11.21 8.00 19.13
N SER A 64 -12.32 8.59 18.72
CA SER A 64 -12.69 9.96 19.07
C SER A 64 -14.09 10.04 19.68
N GLY A 65 -14.23 10.90 20.71
CA GLY A 65 -15.52 11.25 21.29
C GLY A 65 -16.45 12.02 20.35
N ALA A 66 -15.93 12.54 19.23
CA ALA A 66 -16.72 13.24 18.21
C ALA A 66 -17.58 12.30 17.34
N GLY A 67 -17.48 10.98 17.53
CA GLY A 67 -18.32 9.98 16.90
C GLY A 67 -17.78 9.39 15.60
N ALA A 68 -18.47 8.35 15.11
CA ALA A 68 -18.00 7.51 13.99
C ALA A 68 -17.83 8.28 12.67
N ASN A 69 -18.70 9.26 12.40
CA ASN A 69 -18.61 10.04 11.17
C ASN A 69 -17.36 10.93 11.15
N PHE A 70 -16.97 11.49 12.30
CA PHE A 70 -15.74 12.27 12.42
C PHE A 70 -14.51 11.39 12.18
N MET A 71 -14.43 10.23 12.86
CA MET A 71 -13.34 9.27 12.66
C MET A 71 -13.22 8.84 11.19
N LYS A 72 -14.35 8.53 10.54
CA LYS A 72 -14.39 8.18 9.12
C LYS A 72 -13.81 9.28 8.23
N GLN A 73 -14.17 10.54 8.49
CA GLN A 73 -13.65 11.68 7.70
C GLN A 73 -12.15 11.88 7.92
N MET A 74 -11.66 11.72 9.15
CA MET A 74 -10.23 11.79 9.46
C MET A 74 -9.45 10.69 8.76
N ALA A 75 -9.89 9.44 8.88
CA ALA A 75 -9.25 8.29 8.24
C ALA A 75 -9.25 8.43 6.70
N ALA A 76 -10.38 8.82 6.12
CA ALA A 76 -10.47 9.06 4.67
C ALA A 76 -9.57 10.22 4.21
N THR A 77 -9.41 11.26 5.04
CA THR A 77 -8.50 12.38 4.72
C THR A 77 -7.05 11.94 4.77
N ALA A 78 -6.65 11.20 5.80
CA ALA A 78 -5.32 10.62 5.90
C ALA A 78 -5.00 9.72 4.68
N ALA A 79 -5.95 8.84 4.33
CA ALA A 79 -5.82 7.96 3.18
C ALA A 79 -5.66 8.73 1.85
N ARG A 80 -6.39 9.84 1.67
CA ARG A 80 -6.28 10.69 0.47
C ARG A 80 -4.95 11.44 0.39
N VAL A 81 -4.41 11.85 1.54
CA VAL A 81 -3.09 12.49 1.61
C VAL A 81 -2.01 11.50 1.17
N GLU A 82 -2.05 10.28 1.69
CA GLU A 82 -1.14 9.20 1.30
C GLU A 82 -1.26 8.91 -0.20
N LEU A 83 -2.48 8.75 -0.70
CA LEU A 83 -2.73 8.51 -2.12
C LEU A 83 -2.14 9.59 -3.03
N ALA A 84 -2.30 10.86 -2.64
CA ALA A 84 -1.75 11.99 -3.38
C ALA A 84 -0.22 12.03 -3.33
N GLN A 85 0.39 11.61 -2.21
CA GLN A 85 1.84 11.53 -2.07
C GLN A 85 2.43 10.43 -2.96
N THR A 86 1.85 9.23 -2.95
CA THR A 86 2.26 8.14 -3.85
C THR A 86 2.17 8.59 -5.30
N MET A 87 1.03 9.16 -5.70
CA MET A 87 0.84 9.64 -7.08
C MET A 87 1.84 10.74 -7.46
N LYS A 88 2.15 11.66 -6.53
CA LYS A 88 3.17 12.70 -6.73
C LYS A 88 4.54 12.08 -7.01
N VAL A 89 4.97 11.11 -6.21
CA VAL A 89 6.26 10.43 -6.36
C VAL A 89 6.34 9.74 -7.73
N GLU A 90 5.29 9.00 -8.12
CA GLU A 90 5.25 8.32 -9.42
C GLU A 90 5.36 9.31 -10.59
N VAL A 91 4.57 10.39 -10.57
CA VAL A 91 4.61 11.40 -11.63
C VAL A 91 5.95 12.14 -11.66
N GLN A 92 6.55 12.44 -10.51
CA GLN A 92 7.89 13.05 -10.43
C GLN A 92 8.95 12.12 -11.04
N ASN A 93 8.88 10.81 -10.76
CA ASN A 93 9.78 9.83 -11.35
C ASN A 93 9.62 9.77 -12.88
N MET A 94 8.40 9.80 -13.39
CA MET A 94 8.13 9.84 -14.83
C MET A 94 8.69 11.08 -15.51
N ILE A 95 8.51 12.27 -14.91
CA ILE A 95 9.04 13.54 -15.44
C ILE A 95 10.58 13.51 -15.45
N LYS A 96 11.19 13.00 -14.37
CA LYS A 96 12.64 12.87 -14.28
C LYS A 96 13.19 11.94 -15.36
N GLN A 97 12.63 10.74 -15.50
CA GLN A 97 13.03 9.76 -16.51
C GLN A 97 12.93 10.33 -17.92
N TYR A 98 11.86 11.10 -18.20
CA TYR A 98 11.69 11.80 -19.46
C TYR A 98 12.79 12.84 -19.72
N SER A 99 13.09 13.69 -18.72
CA SER A 99 14.13 14.72 -18.85
C SER A 99 15.50 14.10 -19.11
N GLU A 100 15.83 13.02 -18.40
CA GLU A 100 17.07 12.26 -18.58
C GLU A 100 17.16 11.60 -19.98
N THR A 101 16.06 11.06 -20.49
CA THR A 101 16.03 10.36 -21.78
C THR A 101 16.09 11.29 -22.98
N THR A 102 15.42 12.44 -22.90
CA THR A 102 15.27 13.36 -24.05
C THR A 102 16.29 14.49 -24.06
N GLY A 103 17.01 14.70 -22.96
CA GLY A 103 17.88 15.86 -22.77
C GLY A 103 17.12 17.18 -22.72
N ALA A 104 15.78 17.14 -22.62
CA ALA A 104 14.94 18.32 -22.52
C ALA A 104 14.80 18.70 -21.03
N GLY A 105 15.42 19.82 -20.63
CA GLY A 105 15.09 20.47 -19.36
C GLY A 105 16.24 21.26 -18.75
N ASP A 106 16.12 22.59 -18.71
CA ASP A 106 16.71 23.36 -17.61
C ASP A 106 15.96 22.98 -16.32
N SER A 107 16.70 22.65 -15.26
CA SER A 107 16.16 22.16 -13.98
C SER A 107 15.08 23.08 -13.40
N GLU A 108 15.21 24.40 -13.61
CA GLU A 108 14.26 25.40 -13.12
C GLU A 108 12.87 25.30 -13.79
N THR A 109 12.80 24.92 -15.07
CA THR A 109 11.51 24.71 -15.75
C THR A 109 10.85 23.42 -15.26
N VAL A 110 11.64 22.37 -15.01
CA VAL A 110 11.16 21.08 -14.48
C VAL A 110 10.58 21.26 -13.07
N ASP A 111 11.19 22.09 -12.22
CA ASP A 111 10.75 22.31 -10.85
C ASP A 111 9.44 23.12 -10.74
N GLN A 112 9.27 24.17 -11.55
CA GLN A 112 8.03 24.95 -11.59
C GLN A 112 6.85 24.10 -12.08
N VAL A 113 7.12 23.26 -13.07
CA VAL A 113 6.21 22.27 -13.61
C VAL A 113 5.83 21.23 -12.56
N ASN A 114 6.82 20.64 -11.87
CA ASN A 114 6.61 19.66 -10.80
C ASN A 114 5.70 20.23 -9.70
N THR A 115 5.90 21.49 -9.34
CA THR A 115 5.08 22.18 -8.33
C THR A 115 3.62 22.36 -8.78
N SER A 116 3.40 22.76 -10.04
CA SER A 116 2.06 22.96 -10.60
C SER A 116 1.30 21.64 -10.72
N VAL A 117 1.99 20.61 -11.20
CA VAL A 117 1.49 19.24 -11.33
C VAL A 117 1.12 18.65 -9.97
N THR A 118 1.99 18.82 -8.97
CA THR A 118 1.74 18.35 -7.60
C THR A 118 0.43 18.92 -7.05
N LYS A 119 0.19 20.22 -7.21
CA LYS A 119 -1.04 20.89 -6.74
C LYS A 119 -2.27 20.33 -7.43
N GLN A 120 -2.17 20.08 -8.74
CA GLN A 120 -3.27 19.52 -9.51
C GLN A 120 -3.58 18.09 -9.07
N ILE A 121 -2.56 17.24 -8.91
CA ILE A 121 -2.72 15.87 -8.40
C ILE A 121 -3.43 15.90 -7.05
N THR A 122 -2.94 16.66 -6.07
CA THR A 122 -3.58 16.72 -4.75
C THR A 122 -5.05 17.15 -4.85
N LYS A 123 -5.36 18.19 -5.63
CA LYS A 123 -6.73 18.68 -5.80
C LYS A 123 -7.63 17.61 -6.42
N GLU A 124 -7.18 16.98 -7.49
CA GLU A 124 -7.99 16.01 -8.22
C GLU A 124 -8.10 14.67 -7.48
N THR A 125 -7.06 14.24 -6.76
CA THR A 125 -7.12 13.10 -5.85
C THR A 125 -8.17 13.33 -4.76
N LEU A 126 -8.27 14.54 -4.21
CA LEU A 126 -9.29 14.88 -3.20
C LEU A 126 -10.72 14.78 -3.74
N VAL A 127 -10.95 15.13 -5.02
CA VAL A 127 -12.29 15.15 -5.64
C VAL A 127 -12.67 13.80 -6.25
N GLY A 128 -11.73 13.11 -6.89
CA GLY A 128 -11.97 11.86 -7.61
C GLY A 128 -11.92 10.60 -6.74
N SER A 129 -11.31 10.68 -5.55
CA SER A 129 -11.17 9.50 -4.67
C SER A 129 -12.45 9.13 -3.95
N ARG A 130 -12.69 7.83 -3.83
CA ARG A 130 -13.84 7.27 -3.12
C ARG A 130 -13.37 6.30 -2.04
N ILE A 131 -14.17 6.17 -1.00
CA ILE A 131 -13.96 5.13 0.03
C ILE A 131 -14.47 3.81 -0.55
N PHE A 132 -13.59 2.81 -0.62
CA PHE A 132 -13.93 1.47 -1.11
C PHE A 132 -14.15 0.49 0.04
N ARG A 133 -13.38 0.61 1.11
CA ARG A 133 -13.52 -0.24 2.30
C ARG A 133 -13.36 0.60 3.56
N GLN A 134 -14.03 0.18 4.63
CA GLN A 134 -13.86 0.73 5.96
C GLN A 134 -14.16 -0.33 7.01
N MET A 135 -13.43 -0.34 8.12
CA MET A 135 -13.73 -1.20 9.25
C MET A 135 -13.24 -0.59 10.57
N PRO A 136 -13.89 -0.89 11.70
CA PRO A 136 -13.39 -0.50 13.01
C PRO A 136 -12.06 -1.20 13.31
N THR A 137 -11.17 -0.53 14.02
CA THR A 137 -9.93 -1.13 14.53
C THR A 137 -10.14 -1.71 15.93
N PRO A 138 -9.30 -2.65 16.39
CA PRO A 138 -9.36 -3.21 17.74
C PRO A 138 -9.31 -2.16 18.87
N THR A 139 -8.57 -1.06 18.68
CA THR A 139 -8.52 0.04 19.66
C THR A 139 -9.78 0.93 19.67
N GLY A 140 -10.73 0.67 18.77
CA GLY A 140 -11.98 1.42 18.64
C GLY A 140 -11.88 2.65 17.73
N GLY A 141 -10.79 2.76 16.96
CA GLY A 141 -10.67 3.68 15.84
C GLY A 141 -11.34 3.12 14.57
N ILE A 142 -10.97 3.69 13.43
CA ILE A 142 -11.42 3.22 12.11
C ILE A 142 -10.26 3.24 11.11
N VAL A 143 -10.23 2.25 10.24
CA VAL A 143 -9.36 2.21 9.07
C VAL A 143 -10.20 2.30 7.80
N VAL A 144 -9.72 3.04 6.81
CA VAL A 144 -10.40 3.33 5.56
C VAL A 144 -9.45 3.12 4.40
N LEU A 145 -9.92 2.40 3.38
CA LEU A 145 -9.28 2.32 2.07
C LEU A 145 -9.95 3.32 1.13
N VAL A 146 -9.15 4.23 0.58
CA VAL A 146 -9.57 5.09 -0.54
C VAL A 146 -8.87 4.65 -1.81
N GLY A 147 -9.52 4.88 -2.94
CA GLY A 147 -8.94 4.62 -4.24
C GLY A 147 -9.42 5.59 -5.29
N LEU A 148 -8.74 5.60 -6.43
CA LEU A 148 -9.15 6.25 -7.66
C LEU A 148 -9.57 5.17 -8.68
N SER A 149 -10.52 5.50 -9.54
CA SER A 149 -10.79 4.63 -10.69
C SER A 149 -9.63 4.68 -11.69
N PRO A 150 -9.40 3.60 -12.46
CA PRO A 150 -8.41 3.56 -13.54
C PRO A 150 -8.45 4.78 -14.46
N ASP A 151 -9.65 5.15 -14.93
CA ASP A 151 -9.86 6.32 -15.80
C ASP A 151 -9.43 7.64 -15.16
N THR A 152 -9.62 7.76 -13.84
CA THR A 152 -9.23 8.98 -13.12
C THR A 152 -7.71 9.03 -13.00
N VAL A 153 -7.06 7.92 -12.66
CA VAL A 153 -5.59 7.85 -12.58
C VAL A 153 -4.97 8.23 -13.93
N ASN A 154 -5.45 7.63 -15.03
CA ASN A 154 -4.94 7.89 -16.37
C ASN A 154 -5.10 9.35 -16.78
N LYS A 155 -6.28 9.94 -16.59
CA LYS A 155 -6.52 11.36 -16.92
C LYS A 155 -5.64 12.31 -16.12
N LEU A 156 -5.43 12.02 -14.84
CA LEU A 156 -4.61 12.85 -13.98
C LEU A 156 -3.13 12.77 -14.31
N ALA A 157 -2.62 11.56 -14.58
CA ALA A 157 -1.26 11.37 -15.06
C ALA A 157 -1.06 12.09 -16.42
N GLU A 158 -1.98 11.94 -17.35
CA GLU A 158 -1.91 12.60 -18.66
C GLU A 158 -1.92 14.13 -18.53
N GLN A 159 -2.85 14.71 -17.77
CA GLN A 159 -2.93 16.16 -17.56
C GLN A 159 -1.70 16.72 -16.86
N ALA A 160 -1.18 16.00 -15.86
CA ALA A 160 0.05 16.34 -15.17
C ALA A 160 1.23 16.40 -16.15
N LEU A 161 1.41 15.36 -16.95
CA LEU A 161 2.53 15.25 -17.90
C LEU A 161 2.41 16.24 -19.06
N LYS A 162 1.20 16.45 -19.59
CA LYS A 162 0.96 17.45 -20.64
C LYS A 162 1.26 18.87 -20.15
N THR A 163 0.79 19.21 -18.95
CA THR A 163 1.13 20.50 -18.30
C THR A 163 2.65 20.64 -18.16
N SER A 164 3.32 19.57 -17.76
CA SER A 164 4.77 19.52 -17.64
C SER A 164 5.51 19.78 -18.95
N MET A 165 5.00 19.24 -20.04
CA MET A 165 5.55 19.41 -21.38
C MET A 165 5.09 20.70 -22.07
N LYS A 166 4.48 21.65 -21.34
CA LYS A 166 3.85 22.86 -21.91
C LYS A 166 2.86 22.54 -23.05
N ASN A 167 2.21 21.39 -22.98
CA ASN A 167 1.33 20.81 -24.01
C ASN A 167 2.01 20.56 -25.37
N ASP A 168 3.33 20.36 -25.39
CA ASP A 168 4.06 20.03 -26.60
C ASP A 168 3.77 18.59 -27.04
N GLN A 169 3.15 18.46 -28.21
CA GLN A 169 2.76 17.16 -28.77
C GLN A 169 3.96 16.29 -29.14
N ALA A 170 5.08 16.87 -29.59
CA ALA A 170 6.27 16.11 -29.93
C ALA A 170 6.94 15.53 -28.68
N LEU A 171 6.97 16.29 -27.58
CA LEU A 171 7.45 15.81 -26.28
C LEU A 171 6.56 14.68 -25.75
N TRP A 172 5.23 14.79 -25.88
CA TRP A 172 4.30 13.73 -25.51
C TRP A 172 4.51 12.45 -26.32
N GLN A 173 4.68 12.55 -27.65
CA GLN A 173 4.96 11.38 -28.49
C GLN A 173 6.29 10.71 -28.13
N LYS A 174 7.34 11.50 -27.85
CA LYS A 174 8.64 10.96 -27.38
C LYS A 174 8.51 10.24 -26.04
N PHE A 175 7.72 10.79 -25.12
CA PHE A 175 7.45 10.15 -23.83
C PHE A 175 6.70 8.82 -23.97
N GLN A 176 5.67 8.79 -24.81
CA GLN A 176 4.95 7.54 -25.10
C GLN A 176 5.88 6.49 -25.70
N ALA A 177 6.77 6.91 -26.60
CA ALA A 177 7.78 6.02 -27.18
C ALA A 177 8.80 5.51 -26.15
N SER A 178 9.25 6.34 -25.21
CA SER A 178 10.20 5.90 -24.16
C SER A 178 9.56 4.93 -23.17
N LYS A 179 8.31 5.19 -22.74
CA LYS A 179 7.58 4.27 -21.84
C LYS A 179 7.37 2.89 -22.46
N ALA A 180 6.99 2.85 -23.74
CA ALA A 180 6.84 1.59 -24.45
C ALA A 180 8.18 0.81 -24.56
N GLN A 181 9.31 1.52 -24.64
CA GLN A 181 10.64 0.88 -24.60
C GLN A 181 11.00 0.35 -23.21
N ASP A 182 10.68 1.09 -22.14
CA ASP A 182 10.95 0.66 -20.77
C ASP A 182 10.11 -0.56 -20.37
N GLU A 183 8.82 -0.58 -20.74
CA GLU A 183 7.93 -1.72 -20.51
C GLU A 183 8.41 -2.95 -21.29
N LEU A 184 8.80 -2.77 -22.56
CA LEU A 184 9.39 -3.84 -23.37
C LEU A 184 10.71 -4.35 -22.79
N ALA A 185 11.55 -3.46 -22.26
CA ALA A 185 12.82 -3.83 -21.61
C ALA A 185 12.59 -4.59 -20.29
N ALA A 186 11.59 -4.17 -19.50
CA ALA A 186 11.19 -4.86 -18.28
C ALA A 186 10.66 -6.28 -18.58
N ASP A 187 9.84 -6.43 -19.62
CA ASP A 187 9.34 -7.74 -20.07
C ASP A 187 10.48 -8.65 -20.55
N ILE A 188 11.43 -8.14 -21.32
CA ILE A 188 12.60 -8.89 -21.78
C ILE A 188 13.51 -9.29 -20.60
N ALA A 189 13.65 -8.44 -19.59
CA ALA A 189 14.41 -8.76 -18.37
C ALA A 189 13.73 -9.86 -17.54
N ASN A 190 12.40 -9.89 -17.49
CA ASN A 190 11.62 -10.90 -16.78
C ASN A 190 11.52 -12.24 -17.53
N MET A 191 11.68 -12.27 -18.86
CA MET A 191 11.74 -13.51 -19.64
C MET A 191 13.07 -14.28 -19.51
N ASN A 192 14.09 -13.71 -18.85
CA ASN A 192 15.39 -14.33 -18.65
C ASN A 192 15.62 -14.89 -17.23
N ASN A 193 14.55 -15.03 -16.43
CA ASN A 193 14.56 -15.73 -15.13
C ASN A 193 13.59 -16.92 -15.12
#